data_AF-A0A730JXJ6-F1
#
_entry.id   AF-A0A730JXJ6-F1
#
_cell.length_a   1.000
_cell.length_b   1.000
_cell.length_c   1.000
_cell.angle_alpha   90.00
_cell.angle_beta   90.00
_cell.angle_gamma   90.00
#
_symmetry.space_group_name_H-M   'P 1'
#
loop_
_entity.id
_entity.type
_entity.pdbx_description
1 polymer ?
#
loop_
_entity_poly.entity_id
_entity_poly.type
_entity_poly.pdbx_seq_one_letter_code
_entity_poly.pdbx_strand_id
1 'polypeptide(L)' 'MTEVDTAQGLCRVQSGGIQTAWLNWLTTRAGRSRTWWAPSVGEQVLLLAIGGELDTAFVLPGIFSDDNPAPS' A
#
# COMPACT_ATOMS: atom_id res chain seq x y z
N MET A 1 -5.79 3.08 -2.28
CA MET A 1 -5.89 1.60 -2.29
C MET A 1 -7.16 1.18 -3.00
N THR A 2 -7.15 0.19 -3.90
CA THR A 2 -8.38 -0.34 -4.52
C THR A 2 -8.72 -1.76 -4.09
N GLU A 3 -7.72 -2.62 -3.89
CA GLU A 3 -7.91 -4.02 -3.49
C GLU A 3 -6.83 -4.44 -2.48
N VAL A 4 -7.17 -5.35 -1.56
CA VAL A 4 -6.24 -5.89 -0.56
C VAL A 4 -6.47 -7.40 -0.43
N ASP A 5 -5.41 -8.19 -0.65
CA ASP A 5 -5.36 -9.63 -0.41
C ASP A 5 -4.54 -9.88 0.86
N THR A 6 -5.23 -10.06 1.98
CA THR A 6 -4.61 -10.35 3.27
C THR A 6 -4.05 -11.77 3.37
N ALA A 7 -4.48 -12.70 2.52
CA ALA A 7 -3.96 -14.07 2.52
C ALA A 7 -2.57 -14.13 1.88
N GLN A 8 -2.34 -13.32 0.84
CA GLN A 8 -1.05 -13.24 0.14
C GLN A 8 -0.16 -12.08 0.61
N GLY A 9 -0.69 -11.11 1.36
CA GLY A 9 0.09 -9.95 1.79
C GLY A 9 0.28 -8.92 0.67
N LEU A 10 -0.69 -8.83 -0.25
CA LEU A 10 -0.60 -8.00 -1.44
C LEU A 10 -1.75 -6.99 -1.52
N CYS A 11 -1.54 -5.89 -2.23
CA CYS A 11 -2.58 -4.93 -2.52
C CYS A 11 -2.44 -4.33 -3.92
N ARG A 12 -3.49 -3.66 -4.39
CA ARG A 12 -3.51 -2.91 -5.64
C ARG A 12 -3.86 -1.46 -5.37
N VAL A 13 -3.24 -0.57 -6.14
CA VAL A 13 -3.40 0.88 -6.01
C VAL A 13 -3.77 1.45 -7.37
N GLN A 14 -4.76 2.34 -7.39
CA GLN A 14 -5.03 3.20 -8.53
C GLN A 14 -4.20 4.47 -8.40
N SER A 15 -3.44 4.81 -9.44
CA SER A 15 -2.71 6.08 -9.53
C SER A 15 -2.91 6.68 -10.92
N GLY A 16 -3.62 7.82 -10.99
CA GLY A 16 -4.04 8.40 -12.26
C GLY A 16 -4.87 7.41 -13.08
N GLY A 17 -4.45 7.15 -14.32
CA GLY A 17 -5.09 6.18 -15.23
C GLY A 17 -4.60 4.74 -15.10
N ILE A 18 -3.70 4.44 -14.16
CA ILE A 18 -3.05 3.13 -14.05
C ILE A 18 -3.51 2.42 -12.78
N GLN A 19 -3.94 1.16 -12.92
CA GLN A 19 -4.09 0.24 -11.81
C GLN A 19 -2.85 -0.65 -11.74
N THR A 20 -2.19 -0.71 -10.59
CA THR A 20 -0.97 -1.52 -10.43
C THR A 20 -1.26 -3.03 -10.54
N ALA A 21 -0.19 -3.81 -10.76
CA ALA A 21 -0.17 -5.22 -10.40
C ALA A 21 -0.37 -5.42 -8.88
N TRP A 22 -0.34 -6.67 -8.43
CA TRP A 22 -0.33 -6.99 -7.00
C TRP A 22 1.04 -6.66 -6.40
N LEU A 23 1.07 -5.73 -5.45
CA LEU A 23 2.29 -5.23 -4.83
C LEU A 23 2.31 -5.54 -3.33
N ASN A 24 3.52 -5.71 -2.78
CA ASN A 24 3.71 -5.79 -1.33
C ASN A 24 3.56 -4.39 -0.71
N TRP A 25 2.97 -4.32 0.48
CA TRP A 25 3.02 -3.11 1.30
C TRP A 25 4.16 -3.15 2.32
N LEU A 26 4.69 -1.99 2.65
CA LEU A 26 5.70 -1.82 3.69
C LEU A 26 5.03 -2.02 5.04
N THR A 27 5.71 -2.77 5.90
CA THR A 27 5.39 -2.89 7.31
C THR A 27 6.55 -2.36 8.14
N THR A 28 6.31 -2.00 9.39
CA THR A 28 7.35 -1.43 10.26
C THR A 28 8.46 -2.43 10.56
N ARG A 29 8.18 -3.75 10.55
CA ARG A 29 9.16 -4.83 10.79
C ARG A 29 8.80 -6.10 10.00
N ALA A 30 9.75 -6.62 9.23
CA ALA A 30 9.61 -7.86 8.45
C ALA A 30 10.79 -8.84 8.67
N GLY A 31 11.37 -8.85 9.88
CA GLY A 31 12.51 -9.71 10.25
C GLY A 31 12.12 -10.80 11.24
N ARG A 32 12.98 -11.08 12.23
CA ARG A 32 12.66 -11.98 13.36
C ARG A 32 11.42 -11.50 14.14
N SER A 33 11.33 -10.19 14.35
CA SER A 33 10.11 -9.53 14.80
C SER A 33 9.32 -9.09 13.56
N ARG A 34 8.02 -9.29 13.61
CA ARG A 34 7.10 -9.05 12.49
C ARG A 34 5.92 -8.25 12.99
N THR A 35 5.54 -7.24 12.23
CA THR A 35 4.32 -6.47 12.45
C THR A 35 3.38 -6.73 11.28
N TRP A 36 2.10 -6.90 11.60
CA TRP A 36 1.05 -7.08 10.62
C TRP A 36 -0.04 -6.06 10.90
N TRP A 37 -0.18 -5.12 9.99
CA TRP A 37 -1.28 -4.19 9.94
C TRP A 37 -1.59 -3.97 8.47
N ALA A 38 -2.54 -4.76 7.97
CA ALA A 38 -2.93 -4.68 6.57
C ALA A 38 -3.58 -3.31 6.32
N PRO A 39 -3.28 -2.67 5.19
CA PRO A 39 -3.88 -1.40 4.86
C PRO A 39 -5.32 -1.61 4.36
N SER A 40 -6.10 -0.53 4.27
CA SER A 40 -7.53 -0.61 3.95
C SER A 40 -7.85 -0.13 2.53
N VAL A 41 -8.90 -0.67 1.90
CA VAL A 41 -9.44 -0.11 0.65
C VAL A 41 -9.84 1.35 0.89
N GLY A 42 -9.52 2.25 -0.05
CA GLY A 42 -9.71 3.69 0.10
C GLY A 42 -8.56 4.43 0.79
N GLU A 43 -7.63 3.74 1.45
CA GLU A 43 -6.49 4.39 2.11
C GLU A 43 -5.54 5.03 1.06
N GLN A 44 -5.13 6.28 1.31
CA GLN A 44 -4.17 6.98 0.47
C GLN A 44 -2.74 6.54 0.84
N VAL A 45 -1.93 6.25 -0.19
CA VAL A 45 -0.63 5.60 -0.05
C VAL A 45 0.40 6.19 -0.99
N LEU A 46 1.68 5.98 -0.69
CA LEU A 46 2.80 6.27 -1.59
C LEU A 46 3.20 5.00 -2.36
N LEU A 47 3.44 5.14 -3.66
CA LEU A 47 4.03 4.09 -4.50
C LEU A 47 5.53 4.36 -4.69
N LEU A 48 6.36 3.37 -4.37
CA LEU A 48 7.82 3.43 -4.48
C LEU A 48 8.28 2.52 -5.63
N ALA A 49 8.34 3.08 -6.84
CA ALA A 49 8.73 2.36 -8.06
C ALA A 49 10.26 2.28 -8.20
N ILE A 50 10.81 1.08 -8.07
CA ILE A 50 12.25 0.87 -8.25
C ILE A 50 12.57 0.85 -9.74
N GLY A 51 13.39 1.80 -10.20
CA GLY A 51 13.70 1.95 -11.62
C GLY A 51 12.57 2.54 -12.47
N GLY A 52 11.54 3.10 -11.85
CA GLY A 52 10.41 3.76 -12.53
C GLY A 52 9.31 2.82 -13.03
N GLU A 53 9.46 1.51 -12.83
CA GLU A 53 8.45 0.51 -13.19
C GLU A 53 7.46 0.29 -12.03
N LEU A 54 6.16 0.39 -12.32
CA LEU A 54 5.11 0.26 -11.31
C LEU A 54 4.80 -1.19 -10.96
N ASP A 55 5.11 -2.14 -11.85
CA ASP A 55 4.88 -3.57 -11.63
C ASP A 55 5.76 -4.16 -10.53
N THR A 56 6.86 -3.49 -10.18
CA THR A 56 7.79 -3.90 -9.11
C THR A 56 7.83 -2.91 -7.94
N ALA A 57 6.86 -2.00 -7.88
CA ALA A 57 6.79 -1.00 -6.84
C ALA A 57 6.41 -1.60 -5.47
N PHE A 58 6.71 -0.85 -4.41
CA PHE A 58 6.20 -1.15 -3.08
C PHE A 58 5.21 -0.08 -2.61
N VAL A 59 4.24 -0.48 -1.80
CA VAL A 59 3.21 0.42 -1.27
C VAL A 59 3.58 0.85 0.15
N LEU A 60 3.67 2.15 0.43
CA LEU A 60 3.78 2.67 1.80
C LEU A 60 2.44 3.31 2.22
N PRO A 61 1.65 2.66 3.09
CA PRO A 61 0.38 3.20 3.58
C PRO A 61 0.53 4.36 4.56
N GLY A 62 -0.59 5.02 4.87
CA GLY A 62 -0.66 6.02 5.95
C GLY A 62 -0.54 7.48 5.54
N ILE A 63 -1.18 7.90 4.45
CA ILE A 63 -1.38 9.33 4.14
C ILE A 63 -2.82 9.71 4.50
N PHE A 64 -3.00 10.71 5.36
CA PHE A 64 -4.34 11.24 5.64
C PHE A 64 -4.97 11.86 4.39
N SER A 65 -6.28 11.71 4.27
CA SER A 65 -7.08 12.23 3.16
C SER A 65 -8.37 12.85 3.69
N ASP A 66 -9.17 13.45 2.80
CA ASP A 66 -10.47 14.00 3.18
C ASP A 66 -11.42 12.90 3.74
N ASP A 67 -11.37 11.70 3.15
CA ASP A 67 -12.16 10.55 3.61
C ASP A 67 -11.60 9.91 4.90
N ASN A 68 -10.30 10.05 5.14
CA ASN A 68 -9.60 9.50 6.32
C ASN A 68 -8.72 10.58 6.95
N PRO A 69 -9.31 11.57 7.64
CA PRO A 69 -8.56 12.68 8.22
C PRO A 69 -7.75 12.24 9.45
N ALA A 70 -6.87 13.11 9.92
CA ALA A 70 -6.19 12.92 11.18
C ALA A 70 -7.22 12.74 12.33
N PRO A 71 -7.04 11.76 13.22
CA PRO A 71 -8.03 11.44 14.26
C PRO A 71 -8.03 12.41 15.46
N SER A 72 -7.09 13.37 15.51
CA SER A 72 -6.91 14.35 16.60
C SER A 72 -6.28 15.64 16.12
#